data_AF-A0A3D5NNU5-F1
#
_entry.id   AF-A0A3D5NNU5-F1
#
_cell.length_a   1.000
_cell.length_b   1.000
_cell.length_c   1.000
_cell.angle_alpha   90.00
_cell.angle_beta   90.00
_cell.angle_gamma   90.00
#
_symmetry.space_group_name_H-M   'P 1'
#
loop_
_entity.id
_entity.type
_entity.pdbx_description
1 polymer ?
#
loop_
_entity_poly.entity_id
_entity_poly.type
_entity_poly.pdbx_seq_one_letter_code
_entity_poly.pdbx_strand_id
1 'polypeptide(L)'
;MAYFLGAVALSYYAEIMARKTRTPVTSYITPALIPLVPGSGLYQTMLQSLEGNYNGALREGITTLMASGGLAIGILMVFTVIKIYYLIKRSVLREAN
;
A
#
# COMPACT_ATOMS: atom_id res chain seq x y z
N MET A 1 6.41 9.62 4.64
CA MET A 1 6.04 10.21 3.33
C MET A 1 6.51 9.38 2.14
N ALA A 2 7.78 8.96 2.08
CA ALA A 2 8.27 8.12 0.99
C ALA A 2 7.43 6.84 0.77
N TYR A 3 7.09 6.10 1.85
CA TYR A 3 6.24 4.91 1.76
C TYR A 3 4.84 5.19 1.20
N PHE A 4 4.22 6.33 1.57
CA PHE A 4 2.92 6.72 1.06
C PHE A 4 2.98 7.05 -0.43
N LEU A 5 3.94 7.88 -0.86
CA LEU A 5 4.10 8.26 -2.26
C LEU A 5 4.48 7.04 -3.12
N GLY A 6 5.34 6.17 -2.61
CA GLY A 6 5.70 4.91 -3.24
C GLY A 6 4.49 4.00 -3.41
N ALA A 7 3.66 3.85 -2.38
CA ALA A 7 2.43 3.09 -2.44
C ALA A 7 1.44 3.66 -3.47
N VAL A 8 1.26 4.98 -3.50
CA VAL A 8 0.38 5.65 -4.47
C VAL A 8 0.86 5.41 -5.90
N ALA A 9 2.14 5.64 -6.17
CA ALA A 9 2.71 5.45 -7.50
C ALA A 9 2.61 3.99 -7.96
N LEU A 10 2.96 3.06 -7.08
CA LEU A 10 2.87 1.63 -7.33
C LEU A 10 1.44 1.18 -7.63
N SER A 11 0.50 1.50 -6.73
CA SER A 11 -0.90 1.09 -6.88
C SER A 11 -1.52 1.69 -8.13
N TYR A 12 -1.18 2.93 -8.47
CA TYR A 12 -1.67 3.56 -9.69
C TYR A 12 -1.17 2.84 -10.94
N TYR A 13 0.13 2.49 -10.97
CA TYR A 13 0.73 1.72 -12.06
C TYR A 13 0.12 0.32 -12.18
N ALA A 14 -0.03 -0.38 -11.06
CA ALA A 14 -0.66 -1.71 -11.01
C ALA A 14 -2.07 -1.67 -11.59
N GLU A 15 -2.84 -0.61 -11.32
CA GLU A 15 -4.21 -0.49 -11.78
C GLU A 15 -4.35 -0.22 -13.28
N ILE A 16 -3.38 0.48 -13.86
CA ILE A 16 -3.29 0.67 -15.30
C ILE A 16 -2.91 -0.64 -15.97
N MET A 17 -1.87 -1.31 -15.46
CA MET A 17 -1.37 -2.54 -16.05
C MET A 17 -2.40 -3.67 -15.96
N ALA A 18 -2.98 -3.91 -14.79
CA ALA A 18 -4.01 -4.93 -14.59
C ALA A 18 -5.18 -4.83 -15.59
N ARG A 19 -5.58 -3.60 -15.95
CA ARG A 19 -6.60 -3.38 -16.97
C ARG A 19 -6.12 -3.68 -18.38
N LYS A 20 -4.86 -3.39 -18.70
CA LYS A 20 -4.27 -3.69 -20.00
C LYS A 20 -4.12 -5.20 -20.22
N THR A 21 -3.69 -5.93 -19.20
CA THR A 21 -3.44 -7.38 -19.25
C THR A 21 -4.65 -8.24 -18.85
N ARG A 22 -5.74 -7.64 -18.36
CA ARG A 22 -6.95 -8.34 -17.87
C ARG A 22 -6.63 -9.34 -16.75
N THR A 23 -5.72 -8.99 -15.86
CA THR A 23 -5.33 -9.80 -14.70
C THR A 23 -5.70 -9.11 -13.39
N PRO A 24 -5.79 -9.85 -12.26
CA PRO A 24 -6.06 -9.25 -10.97
C PRO A 24 -4.95 -8.27 -10.57
N VAL A 25 -5.33 -7.08 -10.11
CA VAL A 25 -4.43 -6.03 -9.62
C VAL A 25 -3.46 -6.54 -8.56
N THR A 26 -3.95 -7.41 -7.68
CA THR A 26 -3.18 -8.03 -6.60
C THR A 26 -1.94 -8.76 -7.11
N SER A 27 -1.97 -9.28 -8.35
CA SER A 27 -0.81 -9.95 -8.96
C SER A 27 0.38 -9.02 -9.19
N TYR A 28 0.14 -7.71 -9.34
CA TYR A 28 1.20 -6.70 -9.46
C TYR A 28 1.62 -6.14 -8.10
N ILE A 29 0.66 -5.95 -7.20
CA ILE A 29 0.93 -5.35 -5.89
C ILE A 29 1.69 -6.31 -4.96
N THR A 30 1.31 -7.58 -4.90
CA THR A 30 1.95 -8.56 -4.00
C THR A 30 3.48 -8.65 -4.16
N PRO A 31 4.05 -8.87 -5.36
CA PRO A 31 5.51 -8.94 -5.50
C PRO A 31 6.21 -7.59 -5.25
N ALA A 32 5.54 -6.48 -5.55
CA ALA A 32 6.13 -5.16 -5.35
C ALA A 32 6.08 -4.68 -3.89
N LEU A 33 5.22 -5.25 -3.06
CA LEU A 33 5.19 -4.99 -1.62
C LEU A 33 6.39 -5.57 -0.88
N ILE A 34 6.98 -6.66 -1.37
CA ILE A 34 8.12 -7.35 -0.71
C ILE A 34 9.26 -6.37 -0.36
N PRO A 35 9.79 -5.57 -1.30
CA PRO A 35 10.84 -4.59 -0.97
C PRO A 35 10.31 -3.29 -0.36
N LEU A 36 9.03 -2.94 -0.58
CA LEU A 36 8.49 -1.64 -0.21
C LEU A 36 8.05 -1.58 1.27
N VAL A 37 7.64 -2.72 1.84
CA VAL A 37 7.22 -2.82 3.24
C VAL A 37 8.45 -2.72 4.15
N PRO A 38 8.40 -1.94 5.25
CA PRO A 38 9.52 -1.76 6.17
C PRO A 38 9.77 -2.99 7.05
N GLY A 39 10.28 -4.08 6.48
CA GLY A 39 10.58 -5.32 7.18
C GLY A 39 11.77 -5.24 8.14
N SER A 40 12.76 -4.40 7.84
CA SER A 40 13.92 -4.17 8.71
C SER A 40 13.52 -3.55 10.05
N GLY A 41 12.57 -2.61 10.04
CA GLY A 41 12.04 -1.99 11.25
C GLY A 41 11.29 -2.99 12.14
N LEU A 42 10.56 -3.93 11.55
CA LEU A 42 9.93 -5.04 12.28
C LEU A 42 10.98 -5.94 12.93
N TYR A 43 12.04 -6.30 12.20
CA TYR A 43 13.13 -7.10 12.73
C TYR A 43 13.86 -6.38 13.88
N GLN A 44 14.15 -5.09 13.73
CA GLN A 44 14.81 -4.32 14.79
C GLN A 44 13.93 -4.16 16.03
N THR A 45 12.62 -3.99 15.85
CA THR A 45 11.65 -3.97 16.96
C THR A 45 11.71 -5.26 17.76
N MET A 46 11.68 -6.41 17.08
CA MET A 46 11.80 -7.72 17.71
C MET A 46 13.14 -7.87 18.43
N LEU A 47 14.25 -7.49 17.78
CA LEU A 47 15.60 -7.59 18.34
C LEU A 47 15.72 -6.78 19.64
N GLN A 48 15.29 -5.51 19.64
CA GLN A 48 15.35 -4.65 20.82
C GLN A 48 14.44 -5.14 21.96
N SER A 49 13.32 -5.79 21.63
CA SER A 49 12.47 -6.45 22.61
C SER A 49 13.16 -7.63 23.28
N LEU A 50 13.92 -8.43 22.53
CA LEU A 50 14.67 -9.57 23.06
C LEU A 50 15.87 -9.12 23.92
N GLU A 51 16.48 -7.99 23.58
CA GLU A 51 17.58 -7.38 24.34
C GLU A 51 17.11 -6.68 25.63
N GLY A 52 15.81 -6.70 25.93
CA GLY A 52 15.23 -6.02 27.11
C GLY A 52 15.13 -4.50 26.98
N ASN A 53 15.41 -3.95 25.79
CA ASN A 53 15.30 -2.52 25.51
C ASN A 53 13.88 -2.16 25.02
N TYR A 54 12.93 -2.13 25.96
CA TYR A 54 11.52 -1.85 25.65
C TYR A 54 11.30 -0.44 25.06
N ASN A 55 12.06 0.56 25.49
CA ASN A 55 11.93 1.92 24.98
C ASN A 55 12.36 2.01 23.51
N GLY A 56 13.45 1.33 23.15
CA GLY A 56 13.87 1.20 21.76
C GLY A 56 12.83 0.43 20.94
N ALA A 57 12.39 -0.73 21.42
CA ALA A 57 11.41 -1.56 20.72
C ALA A 57 10.10 -0.80 20.46
N LEU A 58 9.61 -0.04 21.43
CA LEU A 58 8.44 0.83 21.25
C LEU A 58 8.68 1.91 20.19
N ARG A 59 9.85 2.54 20.22
CA ARG A 59 10.20 3.58 19.26
C ARG A 59 10.22 3.03 17.84
N GLU A 60 10.92 1.92 17.61
CA GLU A 60 10.95 1.31 16.26
C GLU A 60 9.68 0.61 15.85
N GLY A 61 8.91 0.09 16.80
CA GLY A 61 7.58 -0.43 16.53
C GLY A 61 6.67 0.66 16.00
N ILE A 62 6.64 1.82 16.67
CA ILE A 62 5.80 2.95 16.26
C ILE A 62 6.26 3.52 14.92
N THR A 63 7.55 3.74 14.69
CA THR A 63 8.04 4.27 13.40
C THR A 63 7.69 3.33 12.25
N THR A 64 7.84 2.03 12.45
CA THR A 64 7.52 0.99 11.46
C THR A 64 6.01 0.89 11.21
N LEU A 65 5.19 0.99 12.26
CA LEU A 65 3.73 1.04 12.16
C LEU A 65 3.26 2.28 11.40
N MET A 66 3.84 3.45 11.68
CA MET A 66 3.50 4.68 10.96
C MET A 66 3.89 4.59 9.47
N ALA A 67 5.06 4.01 9.18
CA ALA A 67 5.51 3.78 7.81
C ALA A 67 4.58 2.82 7.05
N SER A 68 4.25 1.67 7.65
CA SER A 68 3.34 0.66 7.08
C SER A 68 1.90 1.17 6.98
N GLY A 69 1.45 1.96 7.96
CA GLY A 69 0.15 2.64 7.94
C GLY A 69 0.05 3.62 6.79
N GLY A 70 1.08 4.44 6.56
CA GLY A 70 1.15 5.33 5.40
C GLY A 70 1.13 4.56 4.08
N LEU A 71 1.82 3.42 4.01
CA LEU A 71 1.79 2.53 2.85
C LEU A 71 0.36 2.02 2.58
N ALA A 72 -0.30 1.47 3.61
CA ALA A 72 -1.68 0.96 3.50
C ALA A 72 -2.68 2.04 3.06
N ILE A 73 -2.60 3.24 3.64
CA ILE A 73 -3.45 4.37 3.28
C ILE A 73 -3.23 4.77 1.81
N GLY A 74 -1.99 4.80 1.33
CA GLY A 74 -1.68 5.13 -0.06
C GLY A 74 -2.31 4.15 -1.06
N ILE A 75 -2.22 2.85 -0.79
CA ILE A 75 -2.86 1.81 -1.62
C ILE A 75 -4.37 1.98 -1.64
N LEU A 76 -4.98 2.10 -0.45
CA LEU A 76 -6.44 2.22 -0.31
C LEU A 76 -6.98 3.47 -0.98
N MET A 77 -6.25 4.59 -0.90
CA MET A 77 -6.62 5.84 -1.56
C MET A 77 -6.75 5.63 -3.07
N VAL A 78 -5.74 5.04 -3.71
CA VAL A 78 -5.75 4.80 -5.15
C VAL A 78 -6.87 3.85 -5.55
N PHE A 79 -7.04 2.75 -4.82
CA PHE A 79 -8.13 1.79 -5.06
C PHE A 79 -9.50 2.45 -4.99
N THR A 80 -9.71 3.31 -4.00
CA THR A 80 -10.97 4.01 -3.79
C THR A 80 -11.25 4.99 -4.93
N VAL A 81 -10.29 5.86 -5.26
CA VAL A 81 -10.41 6.84 -6.35
C VAL A 81 -10.71 6.16 -7.68
N ILE A 82 -9.97 5.10 -7.99
CA ILE A 82 -10.13 4.39 -9.25
C ILE A 82 -11.47 3.65 -9.28
N LYS A 83 -11.83 2.92 -8.22
CA LYS A 83 -13.14 2.26 -8.14
C LYS A 83 -14.27 3.25 -8.38
N ILE A 84 -14.24 4.42 -7.72
CA ILE A 84 -15.24 5.48 -7.89
C ILE A 84 -15.29 5.96 -9.35
N TYR A 85 -14.13 6.24 -9.97
CA TYR A 85 -14.07 6.68 -11.36
C TYR A 85 -14.75 5.69 -12.32
N TYR A 86 -14.52 4.39 -12.16
CA TYR A 86 -15.15 3.38 -13.03
C TYR A 86 -16.63 3.15 -12.72
N LEU A 87 -17.05 3.30 -11.46
CA LEU A 87 -18.47 3.26 -11.10
C LEU A 87 -19.25 4.40 -11.76
N ILE A 88 -18.72 5.63 -11.71
CA ILE A 88 -19.33 6.80 -12.34
C ILE A 88 -19.33 6.64 -13.87
N LYS A 89 -18.22 6.20 -14.47
CA LYS A 89 -18.18 5.97 -15.92
C LYS A 89 -19.24 4.96 -16.37
N ARG A 90 -19.47 3.89 -15.58
CA ARG A 90 -20.48 2.87 -15.87
C ARG A 90 -21.91 3.38 -15.71
N SER A 91 -22.18 4.28 -14.76
CA SER A 91 -23.52 4.85 -14.58
C SER A 91 -23.89 5.79 -15.73
N VAL A 92 -22.97 6.67 -16.14
CA VAL A 92 -23.19 7.60 -17.27
C VAL A 92 -23.42 6.84 -18.58
N LEU A 93 -22.65 5.79 -18.85
CA LEU A 93 -22.83 4.95 -20.06
C LEU A 93 -24.16 4.17 -20.08
N ARG A 94 -24.79 3.96 -18.92
CA ARG A 94 -26.12 3.32 -18.83
C ARG A 94 -27.26 4.29 -19.05
N GLU A 95 -27.07 5.58 -18.77
CA GLU A 95 -28.08 6.62 -19.01
C GLU A 95 -28.09 7.10 -20.48
N ALA A 96 -26.99 6.89 -21.21
CA ALA A 96 -26.83 7.28 -22.61
C ALA A 96 -27.26 6.21 -23.65
N ASN A 97 -27.59 4.98 -23.21
CA ASN A 97 -28.06 3.87 -24.04
C ASN A 97 -29.51 3.53 -23.68
#